data_AF-A0A1W1DED6-F1
#
_entry.id   AF-A0A1W1DED6-F1
#
_cell.length_a   1.000
_cell.length_b   1.000
_cell.length_c   1.000
_cell.angle_alpha   90.00
_cell.angle_beta   90.00
_cell.angle_gamma   90.00
#
_symmetry.space_group_name_H-M   'P 1'
#
loop_
_entity.id
_entity.type
_entity.pdbx_description
1 polymer ?
#
loop_
_entity_poly.entity_id
_entity_poly.type
_entity_poly.pdbx_seq_one_letter_code
_entity_poly.pdbx_strand_id
1 'polypeptide(L)' 'MSKYKRILLKLSGEALASTENTVDPDTLSKVVSIIQSAL' A
#
# COMPACT_ATOMS: atom_id res chain seq x y z
N MET A 1 19.45 20.01 5.39
CA MET A 1 18.05 19.55 5.53
C MET A 1 17.70 18.73 4.29
N SER A 2 17.79 17.41 4.36
CA SER A 2 17.35 16.53 3.26
C SER A 2 15.88 16.77 3.00
N LYS A 3 15.55 17.14 1.76
CA LYS A 3 14.17 17.33 1.29
C LYS A 3 13.40 16.03 1.52
N TYR A 4 12.43 16.02 2.44
CA TYR A 4 11.49 14.91 2.57
C TYR A 4 10.81 14.69 1.21
N LYS A 5 10.99 13.50 0.63
CA LYS A 5 10.31 13.11 -0.61
C LYS A 5 8.90 12.64 -0.23
N ARG A 6 7.89 13.42 -0.62
CA ARG A 6 6.47 13.01 -0.52
C ARG A 6 6.11 12.22 -1.77
N ILE A 7 5.55 11.04 -1.58
CA ILE A 7 5.10 10.15 -2.66
C ILE A 7 3.60 9.93 -2.45
N LEU A 8 2.82 10.13 -3.51
CA LEU A 8 1.41 9.73 -3.55
C LEU A 8 1.34 8.37 -4.22
N LEU A 9 0.88 7.35 -3.49
CA LEU A 9 0.66 6.02 -4.02
C LEU A 9 -0.84 5.78 -4.16
N LYS A 10 -1.32 5.52 -5.38
CA LYS A 10 -2.71 5.14 -5.65
C LYS A 10 -2.75 3.65 -5.97
N LEU A 11 -3.48 2.90 -5.15
CA LEU A 11 -3.73 1.48 -5.35
C LEU A 11 -5.13 1.31 -5.95
N SER A 12 -5.27 0.40 -6.90
CA SER A 12 -6.59 0.06 -7.46
C SER A 12 -7.34 -0.87 -6.50
N GLY A 13 -8.67 -0.88 -6.56
CA GLY A 13 -9.49 -1.70 -5.66
C GLY A 13 -9.22 -3.19 -5.85
N GLU A 14 -8.93 -3.59 -7.09
CA GLU A 14 -8.58 -4.95 -7.49
C GLU A 14 -7.24 -5.40 -6.91
N ALA A 15 -6.28 -4.48 -6.74
CA ALA A 15 -4.97 -4.79 -6.15
C ALA A 15 -5.04 -4.98 -4.63
N LEU A 16 -6.14 -4.53 -4.00
CA LEU A 16 -6.42 -4.68 -2.57
C LEU A 16 -7.54 -5.67 -2.29
N ALA A 17 -8.17 -6.22 -3.33
CA ALA A 17 -9.33 -7.08 -3.21
C ALA A 17 -8.93 -8.53 -2.95
N SER A 18 -9.65 -9.17 -2.04
CA SER A 18 -9.70 -10.61 -1.86
C SER A 18 -10.53 -11.26 -2.96
N THR A 19 -10.56 -12.60 -2.98
CA THR A 19 -11.40 -13.40 -3.90
C THR A 19 -12.90 -13.07 -3.79
N GLU A 20 -13.32 -12.44 -2.68
CA GLU A 20 -14.71 -12.02 -2.43
C GLU A 20 -14.97 -10.54 -2.78
N ASN A 21 -14.08 -9.89 -3.54
CA ASN A 21 -14.15 -8.45 -3.87
C ASN A 21 -14.20 -7.52 -2.64
N THR A 22 -13.75 -8.01 -1.48
CA THR A 22 -13.60 -7.23 -0.25
C THR A 22 -12.15 -6.83 -0.08
N VAL A 23 -11.89 -5.70 0.61
CA VAL A 23 -10.50 -5.32 0.92
C VAL A 23 -9.88 -6.39 1.82
N ASP A 24 -8.78 -7.00 1.38
CA ASP A 24 -8.02 -7.97 2.16
C ASP A 24 -7.07 -7.24 3.13
N PRO A 25 -7.29 -7.34 4.46
CA PRO A 25 -6.45 -6.69 5.46
C PRO A 25 -4.99 -7.15 5.40
N ASP A 26 -4.74 -8.42 5.07
CA ASP A 26 -3.38 -8.97 4.99
C ASP A 26 -2.61 -8.38 3.80
N THR A 27 -3.27 -8.25 2.65
CA THR A 27 -2.69 -7.58 1.47
C THR A 27 -2.41 -6.10 1.74
N LEU A 28 -3.34 -5.39 2.39
CA LEU A 28 -3.12 -4.00 2.78
C LEU A 28 -1.92 -3.87 3.75
N SER A 29 -1.84 -4.75 4.75
CA SER A 29 -0.73 -4.76 5.71
C SER A 29 0.62 -5.00 5.02
N LYS A 30 0.70 -5.94 4.08
CA LYS A 30 1.92 -6.19 3.28
C LYS A 30 2.34 -4.96 2.49
N VAL A 31 1.40 -4.28 1.84
CA VAL A 31 1.69 -3.07 1.05
C VAL A 31 2.22 -1.95 1.96
N VAL A 32 1.61 -1.74 3.12
CA VAL A 32 2.09 -0.76 4.12
C VAL A 32 3.50 -1.11 4.60
N SER A 33 3.78 -2.38 4.90
CA SER A 33 5.12 -2.82 5.32
C SER A 33 6.18 -2.59 4.25
N ILE A 34 5.87 -2.85 2.97
CA ILE A 34 6.79 -2.58 1.85
C ILE A 34 7.11 -1.09 1.77
N ILE A 35 6.10 -0.22 1.87
CA ILE A 35 6.29 1.24 1.82
C ILE A 35 7.14 1.72 2.99
N GLN A 36 6.91 1.21 4.20
CA GLN A 36 7.71 1.53 5.38
C GLN A 36 9.17 1.08 5.26
N SER A 37 9.44 -0.04 4.57
CA SER A 37 10.82 -0.52 4.36
C SER A 37 11.58 0.19 3.25
N ALA A 38 10.87 0.80 2.29
CA ALA A 38 11.45 1.43 1.11
C ALA A 38 11.72 2.94 1.29
N LEU A 39 11.15 3.54 2.34
CA LEU A 39 11.36 4.92 2.78
C LEU A 39 12.42 4.97 3.90
#